data_AF-A0A4P8L4N7-F1
#
_entry.id   AF-A0A4P8L4N7-F1
#
_cell.length_a   1.000
_cell.length_b   1.000
_cell.length_c   1.000
_cell.angle_alpha   90.00
_cell.angle_beta   90.00
_cell.angle_gamma   90.00
#
_symmetry.space_group_name_H-M   'P 1'
#
loop_
_entity.id
_entity.type
_entity.pdbx_description
1 polymer ?
#
loop_
_entity_poly.entity_id
_entity_poly.type
_entity_poly.pdbx_seq_one_letter_code
_entity_poly.pdbx_strand_id
1 'polypeptide(L)' 'MCHLSIEKALKGLYYKVLDEVPPKTHNLLYLLNKIGKKPEPKLEKFIIKLNTASVATRYPDDLAKIQGAYTD' A
#
# COMPACT_ATOMS: atom_id res chain seq x y z
N MET A 1 0.39 -3.32 10.21
CA MET A 1 -1.04 -3.69 10.13
C MET A 1 -1.85 -2.81 9.19
N CYS A 2 -1.79 -1.47 9.24
CA CYS A 2 -2.62 -0.58 8.38
C CYS A 2 -2.52 -0.84 6.87
N HIS A 3 -1.31 -1.07 6.36
CA HIS A 3 -1.08 -1.39 4.94
C HIS A 3 -1.86 -2.64 4.49
N LEU A 4 -1.77 -3.73 5.26
CA LEU A 4 -2.47 -4.98 4.95
C LEU A 4 -3.98 -4.82 4.99
N SER A 5 -4.52 -4.04 5.94
CA SER A 5 -5.96 -3.77 5.99
C SER A 5 -6.47 -3.08 4.72
N ILE A 6 -5.73 -2.06 4.25
CA ILE A 6 -6.07 -1.36 3.01
C ILE A 6 -5.89 -2.28 1.80
N GLU A 7 -4.85 -3.11 1.76
CA GLU A 7 -4.66 -4.11 0.71
C GLU A 7 -5.87 -5.05 0.61
N LYS A 8 -6.37 -5.60 1.73
CA LYS A 8 -7.52 -6.51 1.69
C LYS A 8 -8.79 -5.82 1.21
N ALA A 9 -9.01 -4.57 1.63
CA ALA A 9 -10.12 -3.77 1.12
C ALA A 9 -10.01 -3.53 -0.41
N LEU A 10 -8.83 -3.15 -0.91
CA LEU A 10 -8.60 -2.93 -2.34
C LEU A 10 -8.75 -4.23 -3.15
N LYS A 11 -8.31 -5.37 -2.64
CA LYS A 11 -8.48 -6.68 -3.28
C LYS A 11 -9.95 -7.10 -3.36
N GLY A 12 -10.73 -6.86 -2.31
CA GLY A 12 -12.18 -7.07 -2.35
C GLY A 12 -12.86 -6.16 -3.37
N LEU A 13 -12.45 -4.89 -3.43
CA LEU A 13 -12.97 -3.95 -4.43
C LEU A 13 -12.56 -4.33 -5.87
N TYR A 14 -11.34 -4.84 -6.07
CA TYR A 14 -10.86 -5.37 -7.35
C TYR A 14 -11.79 -6.46 -7.87
N TYR A 15 -12.07 -7.47 -7.04
CA TYR A 15 -13.00 -8.54 -7.41
C TYR A 15 -14.38 -7.98 -7.75
N LYS A 16 -14.91 -7.07 -6.94
CA LYS A 16 -16.24 -6.47 -7.18
C LYS A 16 -16.32 -5.65 -8.47
N VAL A 17 -15.26 -4.96 -8.86
CA VAL A 17 -15.25 -4.04 -10.01
C VAL A 17 -14.90 -4.76 -11.32
N LEU A 18 -13.98 -5.72 -11.27
CA LEU A 18 -13.42 -6.37 -12.44
C LEU A 18 -13.90 -7.82 -12.64
N ASP A 19 -14.59 -8.40 -11.65
CA ASP A 19 -15.00 -9.81 -11.62
C ASP A 19 -13.83 -10.80 -11.83
N GLU A 20 -12.65 -10.39 -11.35
CA GLU A 20 -11.40 -11.12 -11.49
C GLU A 20 -10.76 -11.36 -10.12
N VAL A 21 -10.08 -12.50 -9.97
CA VAL A 21 -9.28 -12.77 -8.77
C VAL A 21 -8.10 -11.78 -8.71
N PRO A 22 -7.97 -10.98 -7.64
CA PRO A 22 -6.91 -9.99 -7.55
C PRO A 22 -5.52 -10.66 -7.52
N PRO A 23 -4.51 -10.04 -8.16
CA PRO A 23 -3.17 -10.62 -8.22
C PRO A 23 -2.50 -10.69 -6.85
N LYS A 24 -1.53 -11.60 -6.71
CA LYS A 24 -0.72 -11.78 -5.49
C LYS A 24 0.33 -10.66 -5.35
N THR A 25 -0.14 -9.44 -5.11
CA THR A 25 0.69 -8.26 -4.90
C THR A 25 0.32 -7.53 -3.60
N HIS A 26 1.29 -6.81 -3.03
CA HIS A 26 1.14 -5.92 -1.88
C HIS A 26 1.17 -4.44 -2.29
N ASN A 27 1.29 -4.15 -3.59
CA ASN A 27 1.40 -2.79 -4.10
C ASN A 27 0.00 -2.13 -4.19
N LEU A 28 -0.27 -1.19 -3.29
CA LEU A 28 -1.56 -0.49 -3.21
C LEU A 28 -1.83 0.37 -4.44
N LEU A 29 -0.79 1.00 -5.00
CA LEU A 29 -0.91 1.87 -6.18
C LEU A 29 -1.27 1.05 -7.43
N TYR A 30 -0.68 -0.13 -7.57
CA TYR A 30 -1.03 -1.05 -8.64
C TYR A 30 -2.51 -1.46 -8.57
N LEU A 31 -3.00 -1.82 -7.38
CA LEU A 31 -4.40 -2.21 -7.19
C LEU A 31 -5.35 -1.06 -7.53
N LEU A 32 -5.07 0.16 -7.05
CA LEU A 32 -5.85 1.37 -7.34
C LEU A 32 -5.93 1.67 -8.84
N ASN A 33 -4.79 1.62 -9.53
CA ASN A 33 -4.71 1.86 -10.96
C ASN A 33 -5.53 0.84 -11.75
N LYS A 34 -5.48 -0.44 -11.36
CA LYS A 34 -6.22 -1.50 -12.05
C LYS A 34 -7.74 -1.34 -11.92
N ILE A 35 -8.23 -0.91 -10.77
CA ILE A 35 -9.67 -0.67 -10.55
C ILE A 35 -10.13 0.73 -11.03
N GLY A 36 -9.25 1.51 -11.68
CA GLY A 36 -9.56 2.82 -12.21
C GLY A 36 -9.93 3.86 -11.15
N LYS A 37 -9.43 3.72 -9.92
CA LYS A 37 -9.72 4.65 -8.82
C LYS A 37 -8.57 5.63 -8.61
N LYS A 38 -8.89 6.92 -8.64
CA LYS A 38 -7.96 8.01 -8.31
C LYS A 38 -8.40 8.67 -7.00
N PRO A 39 -7.69 8.43 -5.89
CA PRO A 39 -7.95 9.14 -4.63
C PRO A 39 -7.70 10.64 -4.79
N GLU A 40 -8.26 11.43 -3.88
CA GLU A 40 -7.88 12.84 -3.77
C GLU A 40 -6.37 13.00 -3.44
N PRO A 41 -5.74 14.13 -3.80
CA PRO A 41 -4.27 14.27 -3.72
C PRO A 41 -3.68 14.02 -2.31
N LYS A 42 -4.42 14.38 -1.26
CA LYS A 42 -3.99 14.16 0.13
C LYS A 42 -3.96 12.67 0.47
N LEU A 43 -4.99 11.94 0.06
CA LEU A 43 -5.11 10.50 0.28
C LEU A 43 -4.14 9.72 -0.61
N GLU A 44 -3.93 10.14 -1.85
CA GLU A 44 -2.93 9.56 -2.75
C GLU A 44 -1.53 9.64 -2.14
N LYS A 45 -1.12 10.83 -1.66
CA LYS A 45 0.17 11.01 -0.95
C LYS A 45 0.28 10.11 0.28
N PHE A 46 -0.80 9.94 1.03
CA PHE A 46 -0.83 9.04 2.18
C PHE A 46 -0.63 7.58 1.77
N ILE A 47 -1.32 7.12 0.73
CA ILE A 47 -1.20 5.74 0.22
C ILE A 47 0.21 5.48 -0.32
N ILE A 48 0.82 6.43 -1.03
CA ILE A 48 2.22 6.33 -1.48
C ILE A 48 3.15 6.13 -0.29
N LYS A 49 3.07 6.99 0.73
CA LYS A 49 3.91 6.88 1.94
C LYS A 49 3.73 5.53 2.63
N LEU A 50 2.47 5.10 2.81
CA LEU A 50 2.15 3.84 3.46
C LEU A 50 2.65 2.63 2.66
N ASN A 51 2.53 2.67 1.32
CA ASN A 51 3.01 1.62 0.44
C ASN A 51 4.55 1.48 0.52
N THR A 52 5.29 2.58 0.55
CA THR A 52 6.75 2.56 0.71
C THR A 52 7.17 2.03 2.08
N ALA A 53 6.56 2.55 3.16
CA ALA A 53 6.89 2.14 4.53
C ALA A 53 6.65 0.63 4.76
N SER A 54 5.66 0.04 4.08
CA SER A 54 5.34 -1.39 4.20
C SER A 54 6.48 -2.33 3.79
N VAL A 55 7.40 -1.88 2.93
CA VAL A 55 8.59 -2.66 2.53
C VAL A 55 9.60 -2.69 3.66
N ALA A 56 9.92 -1.51 4.22
CA ALA A 56 10.92 -1.40 5.27
C ALA A 56 10.47 -2.02 6.60
N THR A 57 9.17 -2.10 6.87
CA THR A 57 8.67 -2.80 8.06
C THR A 57 8.79 -4.33 7.99
N ARG A 58 9.18 -4.89 6.83
CA ARG A 58 9.35 -6.33 6.64
C ARG A 58 10.78 -6.82 6.84
N TYR A 59 11.77 -5.91 6.83
CA TYR A 59 13.18 -6.24 7.01
C TYR A 59 13.74 -5.44 8.19
N PRO A 60 14.18 -6.10 9.29
CA PRO A 60 14.66 -5.43 10.50
C PRO A 60 15.79 -4.43 10.24
N ASP A 61 16.67 -4.75 9.29
CA ASP A 61 17.83 -3.92 8.93
C ASP A 61 17.43 -2.58 8.27
N ASP A 62 16.38 -2.58 7.45
CA ASP A 62 15.84 -1.35 6.85
C ASP A 62 15.10 -0.51 7.90
N LEU A 63 14.44 -1.18 8.86
CA LEU A 63 13.74 -0.55 9.97
C LEU A 63 14.68 0.24 10.90
N ALA A 64 15.84 -0.34 11.24
CA ALA A 64 16.87 0.32 12.04
C ALA A 64 17.48 1.55 11.34
N LYS A 65 17.72 1.47 10.02
CA LYS A 65 18.22 2.61 9.22
C LYS A 65 17.21 3.76 9.17
N ILE A 66 15.93 3.44 9.01
CA ILE A 66 14.88 4.45 9.00
C ILE A 66 14.73 5.11 10.37
N GLN A 67 14.79 4.35 11.47
CA GLN A 67 14.73 4.92 12.82
C GLN A 67 15.87 5.91 13.10
N GLY A 68 17.10 5.60 12.68
CA GLY A 68 18.23 6.53 12.80
C GLY A 68 18.00 7.87 12.09
N ALA A 69 17.41 7.85 10.89
CA ALA A 69 17.16 9.05 10.09
C ALA A 69 16.05 9.98 10.63
N TYR A 70 15.28 9.54 11.63
CA TYR A 70 14.18 10.31 12.25
C TYR A 70 14.43 10.67 13.72
N THR A 71 15.60 10.33 14.27
CA THR A 71 15.94 10.58 15.69
C THR A 71 17.00 11.68 15.87
N ASP A 72 17.33 12.44 14.81
CA ASP A 72 18.11 13.68 14.89
C ASP A 72 17.21 14.93 14.93
#